data_AF-A0A420WNB0-F1
#
_entry.id   AF-A0A420WNB0-F1
#
_cell.length_a   1.000
_cell.length_b   1.000
_cell.length_c   1.000
_cell.angle_alpha   90.00
_cell.angle_beta   90.00
_cell.angle_gamma   90.00
#
_symmetry.space_group_name_H-M   'P 1'
#
loop_
_entity.id
_entity.type
_entity.pdbx_description
1 polymer ?
#
loop_
_entity_poly.entity_id
_entity_poly.type
_entity_poly.pdbx_seq_one_letter_code
_entity_poly.pdbx_strand_id
1 'polypeptide(L)'
;MPKITRVNIGEKVDHLMSRDMLDKEARLKLIRFMEGIEMSVFAANREVIHKKVQNLNQQNFLRLATRVAELRADYLAKALTFAGGAGRPNPSEIQELRQAREAYEELMRAFEAMERAIERGYTDIAQ
;
A
#
# COMPACT_ATOMS: atom_id res chain seq x y z
N MET A 1 -45.06 -44.76 27.56
CA MET A 1 -45.46 -43.73 26.58
C MET A 1 -44.53 -42.54 26.72
N PRO A 2 -43.77 -42.12 25.69
CA PRO A 2 -42.89 -40.97 25.79
C PRO A 2 -43.69 -39.67 25.57
N LYS A 3 -43.58 -38.73 26.52
CA LYS A 3 -44.19 -37.39 26.39
C LYS A 3 -43.37 -36.59 25.38
N ILE A 4 -43.98 -36.31 24.23
CA ILE A 4 -43.44 -35.36 23.24
C ILE A 4 -43.43 -33.99 23.92
N THR A 5 -42.23 -33.53 24.27
CA THR A 5 -42.05 -32.17 24.81
C THR A 5 -42.22 -31.21 23.64
N ARG A 6 -43.31 -30.43 23.67
CA ARG A 6 -43.50 -29.31 22.73
C ARG A 6 -42.37 -28.31 22.95
N VAL A 7 -41.42 -28.28 22.04
CA VAL A 7 -40.42 -27.20 21.97
C VAL A 7 -41.19 -25.93 21.65
N ASN A 8 -41.16 -24.97 22.57
CA ASN A 8 -41.79 -23.66 22.39
C ASN A 8 -40.94 -22.88 21.38
N ILE A 9 -41.42 -22.78 20.14
CA ILE A 9 -40.67 -22.22 19.00
C ILE A 9 -40.37 -20.72 19.21
N GLY A 10 -41.14 -20.02 20.06
CA GLY A 10 -40.95 -18.60 20.37
C GLY A 10 -39.63 -18.26 21.07
N GLU A 11 -39.18 -19.04 22.06
CA GLU A 11 -37.96 -18.74 22.83
C GLU A 11 -36.67 -18.94 22.01
N LYS A 12 -36.65 -19.95 21.13
CA LYS A 12 -35.48 -20.22 20.30
C LYS A 12 -35.30 -19.18 19.19
N VAL A 13 -36.40 -18.61 18.68
CA VAL A 13 -36.35 -17.54 17.67
C VAL A 13 -35.85 -16.24 18.30
N ASP A 14 -36.31 -15.90 19.51
CA ASP A 14 -35.89 -14.67 20.21
C ASP A 14 -34.39 -14.70 20.59
N HIS A 15 -33.90 -15.87 21.03
CA HIS A 15 -32.49 -16.04 21.42
C HIS A 15 -31.51 -16.09 20.23
N LEU A 16 -31.95 -16.57 19.06
CA LEU A 16 -31.16 -16.53 17.81
C LEU A 16 -31.14 -15.11 17.23
N MET A 17 -32.29 -14.43 17.19
CA MET A 17 -32.41 -13.05 16.72
C MET A 17 -31.60 -12.08 17.59
N SER A 18 -31.57 -12.26 18.92
CA SER A 18 -30.80 -11.40 19.83
C SER A 18 -29.29 -11.54 19.63
N ARG A 19 -28.76 -12.76 19.45
CA ARG A 19 -27.32 -12.99 19.23
C ARG A 19 -26.87 -12.47 17.86
N ASP A 20 -27.68 -12.68 16.81
CA ASP A 20 -27.38 -12.19 15.46
C ASP A 20 -27.50 -10.65 15.36
N MET A 21 -28.45 -10.05 16.10
CA MET A 21 -28.58 -8.59 16.18
C MET A 21 -27.46 -7.95 17.00
N LEU A 22 -27.00 -8.59 18.09
CA LEU A 22 -25.83 -8.16 18.84
C LEU A 22 -24.55 -8.22 17.99
N ASP A 23 -24.38 -9.27 17.18
CA ASP A 23 -23.26 -9.39 16.24
C ASP A 23 -23.33 -8.31 15.15
N LYS A 24 -24.54 -8.02 14.64
CA LYS A 24 -24.78 -6.92 13.70
C LYS A 24 -24.48 -5.56 14.31
N GLU A 25 -24.90 -5.29 15.54
CA GLU A 25 -24.60 -4.03 16.25
C GLU A 25 -23.10 -3.88 16.52
N ALA A 26 -22.43 -4.94 16.97
CA ALA A 26 -20.98 -4.95 17.16
C ALA A 26 -20.25 -4.68 15.84
N ARG A 27 -20.70 -5.29 14.73
CA ARG A 27 -20.17 -5.05 13.39
C ARG A 27 -20.38 -3.62 12.93
N LEU A 28 -21.55 -3.03 13.17
CA LEU A 28 -21.83 -1.62 12.86
C LEU A 28 -20.96 -0.66 13.67
N LYS A 29 -20.72 -0.95 14.96
CA LYS A 29 -19.80 -0.17 15.80
C LYS A 29 -18.37 -0.25 15.27
N LEU A 30 -17.92 -1.44 14.86
CA LEU A 30 -16.60 -1.63 14.25
C LEU A 30 -16.47 -0.84 12.94
N ILE A 31 -17.47 -0.92 12.04
CA ILE A 31 -17.46 -0.16 10.78
C ILE A 31 -17.32 1.35 11.05
N ARG A 32 -18.15 1.91 11.93
CA ARG A 32 -18.08 3.34 12.28
C ARG A 32 -16.73 3.74 12.89
N PHE A 33 -16.16 2.87 13.72
CA PHE A 33 -14.84 3.09 14.31
C PHE A 33 -13.75 3.10 13.23
N MET A 34 -13.77 2.14 12.31
CA MET A 34 -12.82 2.06 11.21
C MET A 34 -12.96 3.25 10.25
N GLU A 35 -14.18 3.67 9.92
CA GLU A 35 -14.44 4.89 9.13
C GLU A 35 -13.84 6.13 9.82
N GLY A 36 -14.01 6.26 11.15
CA GLY A 36 -13.41 7.34 11.93
C GLY A 36 -11.88 7.32 11.92
N ILE A 37 -11.27 6.14 12.00
CA ILE A 37 -9.82 5.97 11.85
C ILE A 37 -9.37 6.37 10.45
N GLU A 38 -10.04 5.89 9.40
CA GLU A 38 -9.68 6.19 8.01
C GLU A 38 -9.70 7.68 7.72
N MET A 39 -10.72 8.39 8.20
CA MET A 39 -10.81 9.85 8.10
C MET A 39 -9.66 10.55 8.84
N SER A 40 -9.32 10.06 10.04
CA SER A 40 -8.23 10.62 10.85
C SER A 40 -6.87 10.38 10.20
N VAL A 41 -6.65 9.18 9.64
CA VAL A 41 -5.43 8.82 8.90
C VAL A 41 -5.30 9.66 7.64
N PHE A 42 -6.39 9.85 6.89
CA PHE A 42 -6.40 10.74 5.73
C PHE A 42 -6.01 12.17 6.11
N ALA A 43 -6.62 12.73 7.16
CA ALA A 43 -6.33 14.09 7.62
C ALA A 43 -4.86 14.26 8.04
N ALA A 44 -4.34 13.30 8.82
CA ALA A 44 -2.94 13.30 9.25
C ALA A 44 -1.97 13.17 8.07
N ASN A 45 -2.24 12.25 7.14
CA ASN A 45 -1.42 12.07 5.94
C ASN A 45 -1.43 13.34 5.08
N ARG A 46 -2.60 13.92 4.84
CA ARG A 46 -2.70 15.16 4.06
C ARG A 46 -1.93 16.29 4.74
N GLU A 47 -2.08 16.50 6.05
CA GLU A 47 -1.37 17.54 6.78
C GLU A 47 0.16 17.38 6.70
N VAL A 48 0.66 16.17 7.00
CA VAL A 48 2.10 15.91 7.08
C VAL A 48 2.75 15.89 5.69
N ILE A 49 2.12 15.21 4.74
CA ILE A 49 2.67 15.03 3.38
C ILE A 49 2.61 16.36 2.62
N HIS A 50 1.48 17.06 2.61
CA HIS A 50 1.35 18.36 1.92
C HIS A 50 2.39 19.38 2.39
N LYS A 51 2.64 19.43 3.71
CA LYS A 51 3.66 20.32 4.29
C LYS A 51 5.08 20.02 3.79
N LYS A 52 5.39 18.76 3.51
CA LYS A 52 6.74 18.29 3.11
C LYS A 52 6.92 18.22 1.60
N VAL A 53 5.88 17.82 0.87
CA VAL A 53 5.86 17.64 -0.58
C VAL A 53 5.20 18.87 -1.20
N GLN A 54 5.94 19.98 -1.21
CA GLN A 54 5.45 21.23 -1.79
C GLN A 54 5.73 21.27 -3.29
N ASN A 55 4.86 21.95 -4.04
CA ASN A 55 5.02 22.23 -5.47
C ASN A 55 5.10 20.98 -6.37
N LEU A 56 4.44 19.88 -6.01
CA LEU A 56 4.32 18.72 -6.90
C LEU A 56 3.61 19.15 -8.20
N ASN A 57 4.26 18.95 -9.34
CA ASN A 57 3.72 19.30 -10.65
C ASN A 57 4.13 18.25 -11.68
N GLN A 58 3.57 18.34 -12.89
CA GLN A 58 3.88 17.39 -13.95
C GLN A 58 5.39 17.30 -14.22
N GLN A 59 6.07 18.44 -14.22
CA GLN A 59 7.49 18.50 -14.58
C GLN A 59 8.40 17.79 -13.56
N ASN A 60 8.20 18.01 -12.25
CA ASN A 60 9.03 17.37 -11.23
C ASN A 60 8.70 15.89 -11.07
N PHE A 61 7.44 15.50 -11.27
CA PHE A 61 7.03 14.11 -11.25
C PHE A 61 7.61 13.34 -12.45
N LEU A 62 7.61 13.94 -13.64
CA LEU A 62 8.30 13.38 -14.81
C LEU A 62 9.81 13.23 -14.58
N ARG A 63 10.46 14.21 -13.92
CA ARG A 63 11.88 14.08 -13.56
C ARG A 63 12.14 12.87 -12.66
N LEU A 64 11.26 12.59 -11.70
CA LEU A 64 11.37 11.40 -10.86
C LEU A 64 11.28 10.13 -11.70
N ALA A 65 10.29 10.04 -12.61
CA ALA A 65 10.16 8.91 -13.53
C ALA A 65 11.41 8.72 -14.41
N THR A 66 11.98 9.81 -14.92
CA THR A 66 13.23 9.77 -15.70
C THR A 66 14.38 9.21 -14.87
N ARG A 67 14.55 9.65 -13.61
CA ARG A 67 15.60 9.11 -12.72
C ARG A 67 15.42 7.61 -12.45
N VAL A 68 14.19 7.13 -12.28
CA VAL A 68 13.92 5.69 -12.14
C VAL A 68 14.35 4.93 -13.40
N ALA A 69 14.04 5.47 -14.58
CA ALA A 69 14.41 4.87 -15.85
C ALA A 69 15.94 4.82 -16.07
N GLU A 70 16.65 5.89 -15.70
CA GLU A 70 18.12 5.95 -15.76
C GLU A 70 18.76 4.87 -14.88
N LEU A 71 18.37 4.78 -13.60
CA LEU A 71 18.90 3.77 -12.69
C LEU A 71 18.59 2.34 -13.15
N ARG A 72 17.38 2.12 -13.72
CA ARG A 72 17.02 0.84 -14.32
C ARG A 72 17.94 0.52 -15.51
N ALA A 73 18.23 1.51 -16.36
CA ALA A 73 19.13 1.34 -17.49
C ALA A 73 20.55 0.98 -17.03
N ASP A 74 21.07 1.66 -16.00
CA ASP A 74 22.39 1.39 -15.43
C ASP A 74 22.50 -0.05 -14.88
N TYR A 75 21.49 -0.51 -14.15
CA TYR A 75 21.41 -1.88 -13.64
C TYR A 75 21.42 -2.90 -14.79
N LEU A 76 20.58 -2.70 -15.81
CA LEU A 76 20.48 -3.59 -16.96
C LEU A 76 21.77 -3.60 -17.79
N ALA A 77 22.41 -2.44 -17.99
CA ALA A 77 23.67 -2.32 -18.72
C ALA A 77 24.81 -3.06 -18.00
N LYS A 78 24.89 -2.95 -16.66
CA LYS A 78 25.85 -3.72 -15.85
C LYS A 78 25.59 -5.22 -15.97
N ALA A 79 24.34 -5.67 -15.88
CA ALA A 79 23.99 -7.08 -16.03
C ALA A 79 24.38 -7.64 -17.42
N LEU A 80 24.17 -6.87 -18.49
CA LEU A 80 24.56 -7.26 -19.85
C LEU A 80 26.07 -7.35 -20.03
N THR A 81 26.83 -6.47 -19.38
CA THR A 81 28.31 -6.52 -19.40
C THR A 81 28.83 -7.86 -18.87
N PHE A 82 28.20 -8.40 -17.81
CA PHE A 82 28.56 -9.69 -17.24
C PHE A 82 28.18 -10.88 -18.14
N ALA A 83 27.10 -10.76 -18.89
CA ALA A 83 26.70 -11.80 -19.86
C ALA A 83 27.65 -11.86 -21.06
N GLY A 84 28.28 -10.74 -21.44
CA GLY A 84 29.22 -10.66 -22.56
C GLY A 84 30.68 -10.97 -22.21
N GLY A 85 31.03 -11.03 -20.91
CA GLY A 85 32.39 -11.28 -20.44
C GLY A 85 32.81 -12.76 -20.49
N ALA A 86 34.12 -13.01 -20.53
CA ALA A 86 34.66 -14.36 -20.40
C ALA A 86 34.71 -14.78 -18.92
N GLY A 87 33.85 -15.72 -18.52
CA GLY A 87 33.85 -16.29 -17.17
C GLY A 87 32.68 -15.82 -16.30
N ARG A 88 32.76 -16.14 -15.01
CA ARG A 88 31.74 -15.72 -14.01
C ARG A 88 32.16 -14.39 -13.37
N PRO A 89 31.21 -13.49 -13.06
CA PRO A 89 31.52 -12.27 -12.33
C PRO A 89 32.15 -12.57 -10.98
N ASN A 90 33.13 -11.78 -10.60
CA ASN A 90 33.76 -11.86 -9.30
C ASN A 90 32.84 -11.27 -8.20
N PRO A 91 33.12 -11.51 -6.90
CA PRO A 91 32.26 -11.00 -5.82
C PRO A 91 32.08 -9.47 -5.80
N SER A 92 33.09 -8.69 -6.22
CA SER A 92 33.00 -7.23 -6.28
C SER A 92 32.03 -6.78 -7.37
N GLU A 93 32.09 -7.40 -8.54
CA GLU A 93 31.18 -7.15 -9.67
C GLU A 93 29.72 -7.46 -9.30
N ILE A 94 29.48 -8.58 -8.61
CA ILE A 94 28.15 -8.91 -8.08
C ILE A 94 27.67 -7.88 -7.06
N GLN A 95 28.58 -7.38 -6.20
CA GLN A 95 28.23 -6.35 -5.22
C GLN A 95 27.84 -5.02 -5.90
N GLU A 96 28.55 -4.60 -6.94
CA GLU A 96 28.18 -3.39 -7.71
C GLU A 96 26.82 -3.54 -8.39
N LEU A 97 26.55 -4.69 -8.98
CA LEU A 97 25.26 -4.97 -9.61
C LEU A 97 24.12 -4.94 -8.57
N ARG A 98 24.38 -5.46 -7.36
CA ARG A 98 23.43 -5.38 -6.25
C ARG A 98 23.16 -3.94 -5.84
N GLN A 99 24.18 -3.10 -5.71
CA GLN A 99 24.00 -1.67 -5.38
C GLN A 99 23.17 -0.96 -6.45
N ALA A 100 23.44 -1.22 -7.73
CA ALA A 100 22.65 -0.67 -8.84
C ALA A 100 21.18 -1.11 -8.78
N ARG A 101 20.91 -2.38 -8.47
CA ARG A 101 19.56 -2.92 -8.27
C ARG A 101 18.85 -2.22 -7.11
N GLU A 102 19.49 -2.12 -5.96
CA GLU A 102 18.91 -1.51 -4.76
C GLU A 102 18.59 -0.03 -4.97
N ALA A 103 19.46 0.74 -5.63
CA ALA A 103 19.20 2.13 -5.96
C ALA A 103 17.98 2.29 -6.89
N TYR A 104 17.89 1.46 -7.94
CA TYR A 104 16.75 1.44 -8.85
C TYR A 104 15.45 1.06 -8.12
N GLU A 105 15.46 -0.03 -7.34
CA GLU A 105 14.29 -0.51 -6.60
C GLU A 105 13.78 0.54 -5.60
N GLU A 106 14.68 1.19 -4.86
CA GLU A 106 14.32 2.22 -3.89
C GLU A 106 13.64 3.42 -4.56
N LEU A 107 14.19 3.90 -5.68
CA LEU A 107 13.60 5.04 -6.37
C LEU A 107 12.27 4.69 -7.05
N MET A 108 12.12 3.45 -7.53
CA MET A 108 10.85 2.95 -8.04
C MET A 108 9.79 2.89 -6.92
N ARG A 109 10.16 2.44 -5.72
CA ARG A 109 9.26 2.46 -4.55
C ARG A 109 8.85 3.87 -4.16
N ALA A 110 9.77 4.83 -4.23
CA ALA A 110 9.47 6.23 -3.99
C ALA A 110 8.50 6.80 -5.04
N PHE A 111 8.67 6.44 -6.31
CA PHE A 111 7.76 6.81 -7.39
C PHE A 111 6.34 6.26 -7.14
N GLU A 112 6.20 4.96 -6.87
CA GLU A 112 4.91 4.33 -6.52
C GLU A 112 4.26 4.96 -5.27
N ALA A 113 5.07 5.33 -4.28
CA ALA A 113 4.57 6.00 -3.08
C ALA A 113 4.04 7.40 -3.38
N MET A 114 4.69 8.13 -4.30
CA MET A 114 4.23 9.45 -4.75
C MET A 114 2.94 9.33 -5.58
N GLU A 115 2.83 8.35 -6.48
CA GLU A 115 1.57 8.06 -7.21
C GLU A 115 0.42 7.83 -6.24
N ARG A 116 0.61 6.94 -5.26
CA ARG A 116 -0.40 6.67 -4.25
C ARG A 116 -0.77 7.91 -3.43
N ALA A 117 0.19 8.79 -3.11
CA ALA A 117 -0.09 10.03 -2.40
C ALA A 117 -0.94 11.00 -3.23
N ILE A 118 -0.70 11.06 -4.55
CA ILE A 118 -1.52 11.82 -5.50
C ILE A 118 -2.93 11.22 -5.59
N GLU A 119 -3.05 9.92 -5.84
CA GLU A 119 -4.35 9.22 -5.98
C GLU A 119 -5.22 9.35 -4.73
N ARG A 120 -4.59 9.34 -3.55
CA ARG A 120 -5.25 9.51 -2.26
C ARG A 120 -5.53 10.97 -1.91
N GLY A 121 -5.09 11.95 -2.70
CA GLY A 121 -5.31 13.37 -2.43
C GLY A 121 -4.55 13.91 -1.22
N TYR A 122 -3.40 13.33 -0.88
CA TYR A 122 -2.57 13.77 0.25
C TYR A 122 -1.73 15.01 -0.06
N THR A 123 -1.63 15.39 -1.32
CA THR A 123 -0.90 16.58 -1.79
C THR A 123 -1.65 17.22 -2.94
N ASP A 124 -1.49 18.53 -3.08
CA ASP A 124 -2.05 19.28 -4.21
C ASP A 124 -1.11 19.15 -5.42
N ILE A 125 -1.69 19.13 -6.62
CA ILE A 125 -0.93 19.17 -7.88
C ILE A 125 -0.95 20.62 -8.35
N ALA A 126 0.21 21.26 -8.35
CA ALA A 126 0.36 22.58 -8.95
C ALA A 126 0.15 22.48 -10.47
N GLN A 127 -0.62 23.44 -11.01
CA GLN A 127 -0.82 23.59 -12.45
C GLN A 127 0.47 23.97 -13.17
#